data_AF-A0AAD7Q1K4-F1
#
_entry.id   AF-A0AAD7Q1K4-F1
#
_cell.length_a   1.000
_cell.length_b   1.000
_cell.length_c   1.000
_cell.angle_alpha   90.00
_cell.angle_beta   90.00
_cell.angle_gamma   90.00
#
_symmetry.space_group_name_H-M   'P 1'
#
loop_
_entity.id
_entity.type
_entity.pdbx_description
1 polymer ?
#
loop_
_entity_poly.entity_id
_entity_poly.type
_entity_poly.pdbx_seq_one_letter_code
_entity_poly.pdbx_strand_id
1 'polypeptide(L)'
;MACDESSAAPSVPALSENGSVITSMQPIPSTNNNSGVILMTLSYLIMGGIIYFVFSNQFSGTKTKYAVVDALYYITMTLSTVGYGDIVPTTTTTKVLVCIFILVGFAFFKAMIDCVSRYVKDLQKKTWFPLNYEVDMKKGTTKVALALGVLIFFFGTGVLVLHFLENSGWIDSTYSSLISMTTIGYGDVAFKTIQGRLLATIWLLFQH
;
A
#
# COMPACT_ATOMS: atom_id res chain seq x y z
N MET A 1 59.45 -18.99 48.63
CA MET A 1 58.94 -19.24 47.27
C MET A 1 58.33 -17.92 46.81
N ALA A 2 59.02 -17.24 45.87
CA ALA A 2 58.70 -16.01 45.11
C ALA A 2 58.15 -14.79 45.91
N CYS A 3 58.93 -13.71 46.11
CA CYS A 3 59.30 -12.61 45.19
C CYS A 3 58.19 -11.57 45.00
N ASP A 4 58.59 -10.35 45.30
CA ASP A 4 57.91 -9.10 45.58
C ASP A 4 57.70 -8.22 44.33
N GLU A 5 57.03 -7.08 44.54
CA GLU A 5 56.99 -5.84 43.72
C GLU A 5 56.15 -5.83 42.42
N SER A 6 55.52 -4.75 41.98
CA SER A 6 55.18 -3.40 42.48
C SER A 6 54.52 -2.65 41.30
N SER A 7 53.56 -1.76 41.59
CA SER A 7 53.30 -0.48 40.88
C SER A 7 52.89 -0.44 39.39
N ALA A 8 51.62 -0.11 39.18
CA ALA A 8 51.02 0.87 38.24
C ALA A 8 51.63 1.13 36.83
N ALA A 9 50.79 0.94 35.80
CA ALA A 9 50.82 1.71 34.55
C ALA A 9 49.39 1.79 33.93
N PRO A 10 49.02 2.90 33.25
CA PRO A 10 47.65 3.22 32.85
C PRO A 10 47.18 2.41 31.62
N SER A 11 45.89 2.07 31.57
CA SER A 11 45.28 1.41 30.42
C SER A 11 45.26 2.35 29.21
N VAL A 12 46.06 2.00 28.21
CA VAL A 12 46.06 2.58 26.85
C VAL A 12 44.67 2.35 26.21
N PRO A 13 44.03 3.35 25.59
CA PRO A 13 42.79 3.13 24.86
C PRO A 13 43.07 2.32 23.59
N ALA A 14 42.43 1.16 23.45
CA ALA A 14 42.49 0.38 22.22
C ALA A 14 41.81 1.17 21.08
N LEU A 15 42.56 1.38 20.01
CA LEU A 15 42.11 2.00 18.77
C LEU A 15 41.03 1.14 18.10
N SER A 16 40.02 1.82 17.57
CA SER A 16 38.85 1.29 16.88
C SER A 16 39.22 0.53 15.60
N GLU A 17 39.25 -0.81 15.66
CA GLU A 17 39.10 -1.68 14.49
C GLU A 17 37.61 -1.83 14.14
N ASN A 18 37.13 -1.01 13.21
CA ASN A 18 36.26 -1.45 12.11
C ASN A 18 35.75 -0.25 11.32
N GLY A 19 36.40 -0.03 10.18
CA GLY A 19 35.83 0.74 9.08
C GLY A 19 34.56 0.07 8.57
N SER A 20 33.42 0.52 9.07
CA SER A 20 32.17 0.46 8.33
C SER A 20 31.32 1.65 8.78
N VAL A 21 31.43 2.77 8.05
CA VAL A 21 30.37 3.79 8.05
C VAL A 21 29.21 3.19 7.27
N ILE A 22 28.55 2.20 7.87
CA ILE A 22 27.16 1.93 7.53
C ILE A 22 26.43 3.03 8.27
N THR A 23 26.11 4.11 7.57
CA THR A 23 25.06 5.03 7.98
C THR A 23 23.83 4.15 8.22
N SER A 24 23.61 3.72 9.46
CA SER A 24 22.37 3.11 9.86
C SER A 24 21.31 4.14 9.52
N MET A 25 20.53 3.89 8.48
CA MET A 25 19.38 4.71 8.16
C MET A 25 18.47 4.61 9.37
N GLN A 26 18.61 5.57 10.29
CA GLN A 26 17.78 5.66 11.47
C GLN A 26 16.33 5.72 10.95
N PRO A 27 15.41 4.88 11.48
CA PRO A 27 14.01 4.98 11.08
C PRO A 27 13.57 6.43 11.31
N ILE A 28 13.00 7.03 10.26
CA ILE A 28 12.51 8.42 10.30
C ILE A 28 11.61 8.54 11.54
N PRO A 29 11.86 9.48 12.47
CA PRO A 29 11.09 9.59 13.70
C PRO A 29 9.60 9.72 13.36
N SER A 30 8.83 8.70 13.71
CA SER A 30 7.41 8.62 13.40
C SER A 30 6.65 9.54 14.35
N THR A 31 6.37 10.76 13.91
CA THR A 31 5.43 11.63 14.59
C THR A 31 4.08 10.90 14.67
N ASN A 32 3.47 10.82 15.86
CA ASN A 32 2.14 10.21 16.12
C ASN A 32 1.01 11.07 15.53
N ASN A 33 1.14 11.44 14.25
CA ASN A 33 0.20 12.32 13.58
C ASN A 33 -0.61 11.52 12.58
N ASN A 34 -1.30 10.47 13.07
CA ASN A 34 -2.18 9.61 12.26
C ASN A 34 -3.23 10.46 11.53
N SER A 35 -3.76 11.48 12.19
CA SER A 35 -4.66 12.47 11.60
C SER A 35 -4.00 13.26 10.47
N GLY A 36 -2.71 13.61 10.60
CA GLY A 36 -1.94 14.28 9.55
C GLY A 36 -1.76 13.43 8.30
N VAL A 37 -1.41 12.14 8.45
CA VAL A 37 -1.23 11.22 7.32
C VAL A 37 -2.54 11.01 6.56
N ILE A 38 -3.66 10.85 7.28
CA ILE A 38 -4.99 10.70 6.67
C ILE A 38 -5.37 11.98 5.91
N LEU A 39 -5.18 13.16 6.51
CA LEU A 39 -5.46 14.45 5.86
C LEU A 39 -4.59 14.68 4.60
N MET A 40 -3.31 14.31 4.64
CA MET A 40 -2.41 14.38 3.49
C MET A 40 -2.84 13.43 2.37
N THR A 41 -3.36 12.25 2.72
CA THR A 41 -3.87 11.28 1.74
C THR A 41 -5.15 11.77 1.08
N LEU A 42 -6.08 12.32 1.87
CA LEU A 42 -7.32 12.92 1.35
C LEU A 42 -7.04 14.12 0.45
N SER A 43 -6.12 15.00 0.86
CA SER A 43 -5.75 16.16 0.03
C SER A 43 -5.10 15.74 -1.29
N TYR A 44 -4.29 14.66 -1.28
CA TYR A 44 -3.69 14.11 -2.49
C TYR A 44 -4.72 13.47 -3.44
N LEU A 45 -5.70 12.73 -2.92
CA LEU A 45 -6.83 12.19 -3.71
C LEU A 45 -7.66 13.30 -4.35
N ILE A 46 -7.95 14.37 -3.59
CA ILE A 46 -8.68 15.55 -4.09
C ILE A 46 -7.87 16.25 -5.18
N MET A 47 -6.57 16.46 -4.97
CA MET A 47 -5.67 17.08 -5.94
C MET A 47 -5.60 16.26 -7.24
N GLY A 48 -5.47 14.93 -7.15
CA GLY A 48 -5.54 14.05 -8.31
C GLY A 48 -6.87 14.16 -9.06
N GLY A 49 -7.98 14.23 -8.32
CA GLY A 49 -9.32 14.36 -8.89
C GLY A 49 -9.48 15.67 -9.67
N ILE A 50 -8.93 16.77 -9.13
CA ILE A 50 -8.90 18.07 -9.79
C ILE A 50 -8.05 18.02 -11.06
N ILE A 51 -6.86 17.42 -11.01
CA ILE A 51 -5.98 17.26 -12.19
C ILE A 51 -6.73 16.49 -13.28
N TYR A 52 -7.35 15.35 -12.93
CA TYR A 52 -8.13 14.58 -13.90
C TYR A 52 -9.30 15.39 -14.47
N PHE A 53 -10.03 16.13 -13.63
CA PHE A 53 -11.17 16.93 -14.08
C PHE A 53 -10.76 18.04 -15.06
N VAL A 54 -9.70 18.80 -14.73
CA VAL A 54 -9.15 19.87 -15.57
C VAL A 54 -8.65 19.32 -16.90
N PHE A 55 -8.00 18.15 -16.88
CA PHE A 55 -7.44 17.52 -18.06
C PHE A 55 -8.33 16.42 -18.65
N SER A 56 -9.61 16.35 -18.29
CA SER A 56 -10.52 15.24 -18.66
C SER A 56 -10.66 15.01 -20.17
N ASN A 57 -10.53 16.07 -20.97
CA ASN A 57 -10.52 16.03 -22.44
C ASN A 57 -9.25 15.39 -23.03
N GLN A 58 -8.18 15.26 -22.24
CA GLN A 58 -6.87 14.74 -22.63
C GLN A 58 -6.66 13.28 -22.20
N PHE A 59 -7.67 12.68 -21.56
CA PHE A 59 -7.72 11.25 -21.29
C PHE A 59 -8.57 10.56 -22.37
N SER A 60 -8.12 9.40 -22.84
CA SER A 60 -8.90 8.52 -23.72
C SER A 60 -9.18 7.20 -23.04
N GLY A 61 -10.17 6.47 -23.55
CA GLY A 61 -10.58 5.17 -23.03
C GLY A 61 -12.06 5.08 -22.70
N THR A 62 -12.42 4.04 -21.95
CA THR A 62 -13.81 3.76 -21.60
C THR A 62 -14.23 4.69 -20.48
N LYS A 63 -15.01 5.73 -20.80
CA LYS A 63 -15.51 6.71 -19.82
C LYS A 63 -16.95 6.42 -19.46
N THR A 64 -17.30 6.64 -18.20
CA THR A 64 -18.70 6.68 -17.75
C THR A 64 -19.27 8.09 -17.92
N LYS A 65 -20.58 8.22 -17.69
CA LYS A 65 -21.27 9.53 -17.67
C LYS A 65 -20.75 10.46 -16.56
N TYR A 66 -20.08 9.93 -15.53
CA TYR A 66 -19.67 10.66 -14.34
C TYR A 66 -18.14 10.78 -14.26
N ALA A 67 -17.61 11.92 -14.73
CA ALA A 67 -16.17 12.20 -14.77
C ALA A 67 -15.47 12.08 -13.40
N VAL A 68 -16.17 12.37 -12.30
CA VAL A 68 -15.62 12.26 -10.94
C VAL A 68 -15.34 10.80 -10.56
N VAL A 69 -16.21 9.87 -10.95
CA VAL A 69 -16.01 8.45 -10.65
C VAL A 69 -14.86 7.89 -11.45
N ASP A 70 -14.77 8.25 -12.73
CA ASP A 70 -13.66 7.87 -13.60
C ASP A 70 -12.31 8.44 -13.09
N ALA A 71 -12.32 9.66 -12.55
CA ALA A 71 -11.15 10.28 -11.92
C ALA A 71 -10.66 9.48 -10.72
N LEU A 72 -11.56 9.21 -9.76
CA LEU A 72 -11.24 8.48 -8.54
C LEU A 72 -10.77 7.06 -8.85
N TYR A 73 -11.44 6.40 -9.78
CA TYR A 73 -11.05 5.11 -10.29
C TYR A 73 -9.64 5.13 -10.89
N TYR A 74 -9.35 6.07 -11.81
CA TYR A 74 -8.04 6.21 -12.44
C TYR A 74 -6.92 6.46 -11.42
N ILE A 75 -7.13 7.39 -10.48
CA ILE A 75 -6.13 7.74 -9.45
C ILE A 75 -5.86 6.54 -8.56
N THR A 76 -6.91 5.88 -8.08
CA THR A 76 -6.76 4.70 -7.21
C THR A 76 -6.06 3.56 -7.93
N MET A 77 -6.40 3.28 -9.19
CA MET A 77 -5.73 2.22 -9.96
C MET A 77 -4.25 2.49 -10.17
N THR A 78 -3.91 3.77 -10.34
CA THR A 78 -2.54 4.20 -10.50
C THR A 78 -1.77 4.11 -9.18
N LEU A 79 -2.39 4.50 -8.06
CA LEU A 79 -1.79 4.43 -6.72
C LEU A 79 -1.63 3.00 -6.19
N SER A 80 -2.63 2.17 -6.42
CA SER A 80 -2.62 0.74 -6.08
C SER A 80 -1.69 -0.08 -7.00
N THR A 81 -1.04 0.57 -7.97
CA THR A 81 -0.13 0.01 -8.97
C THR A 81 -0.74 -1.10 -9.84
N VAL A 82 -2.07 -1.22 -9.87
CA VAL A 82 -2.74 -2.19 -10.75
C VAL A 82 -2.73 -1.70 -12.19
N GLY A 83 -3.18 -0.47 -12.43
CA GLY A 83 -3.05 0.20 -13.73
C GLY A 83 -3.64 -0.54 -14.94
N TYR A 84 -4.94 -0.87 -14.92
CA TYR A 84 -5.62 -1.55 -16.04
C TYR A 84 -5.54 -0.84 -17.40
N GLY A 85 -5.19 0.45 -17.47
CA GLY A 85 -5.00 1.13 -18.76
C GLY A 85 -6.28 1.31 -19.60
N ASP A 86 -7.46 1.11 -19.02
CA ASP A 86 -8.75 1.38 -19.65
C ASP A 86 -9.05 2.89 -19.75
N ILE A 87 -8.36 3.70 -18.95
CA ILE A 87 -8.30 5.16 -19.02
C ILE A 87 -6.83 5.55 -19.04
N VAL A 88 -6.39 6.26 -20.08
CA VAL A 88 -4.99 6.65 -20.25
C VAL A 88 -4.84 8.10 -20.71
N PRO A 89 -3.81 8.82 -20.22
CA PRO A 89 -3.47 10.14 -20.74
C PRO A 89 -2.94 10.02 -22.17
N THR A 90 -3.47 10.80 -23.12
CA THR A 90 -3.05 10.73 -24.52
C THR A 90 -1.96 11.74 -24.86
N THR A 91 -1.96 12.91 -24.22
CA THR A 91 -1.06 14.00 -24.56
C THR A 91 0.22 14.03 -23.76
N THR A 92 1.29 14.57 -24.35
CA THR A 92 2.61 14.66 -23.70
C THR A 92 2.54 15.40 -22.37
N THR A 93 1.80 16.51 -22.32
CA THR A 93 1.62 17.31 -21.10
C THR A 93 0.97 16.50 -19.98
N THR A 94 -0.09 15.76 -20.28
CA THR A 94 -0.81 14.97 -19.26
C THR A 94 0.01 13.76 -18.81
N LYS A 95 0.74 13.12 -19.71
CA LYS A 95 1.68 12.03 -19.36
C LYS A 95 2.75 12.51 -18.38
N VAL A 96 3.39 13.65 -18.63
CA VAL A 96 4.41 14.20 -17.72
C VAL A 96 3.83 14.56 -16.36
N LEU A 97 2.66 15.23 -16.33
CA LEU A 97 1.97 15.55 -15.07
C LEU A 97 1.62 14.30 -14.26
N VAL A 98 1.08 13.27 -14.92
CA VAL A 98 0.78 11.98 -14.29
C VAL A 98 2.04 11.33 -13.74
N CYS A 99 3.16 11.33 -14.47
CA CYS A 99 4.41 10.76 -13.97
C CYS A 99 4.87 11.43 -12.66
N ILE A 100 4.85 12.78 -12.61
CA ILE A 100 5.20 13.53 -11.39
C ILE A 100 4.22 13.19 -10.26
N PHE A 101 2.94 13.15 -10.56
CA PHE A 101 1.89 12.81 -9.61
C PHE A 101 2.15 11.42 -8.99
N ILE A 102 2.40 10.38 -9.80
CA ILE A 102 2.65 9.01 -9.34
C ILE A 102 3.85 8.92 -8.40
N LEU A 103 4.98 9.56 -8.75
CA LEU A 103 6.19 9.53 -7.93
C LEU A 103 5.94 10.09 -6.53
N VAL A 104 5.20 11.19 -6.45
CA VAL A 104 4.82 11.82 -5.19
C VAL A 104 3.79 10.96 -4.44
N GLY A 105 2.81 10.42 -5.16
CA GLY A 105 1.70 9.63 -4.60
C GLY A 105 2.12 8.31 -3.98
N PHE A 106 3.04 7.60 -4.62
CA PHE A 106 3.48 6.28 -4.14
C PHE A 106 4.18 6.38 -2.78
N ALA A 107 4.96 7.43 -2.55
CA ALA A 107 5.59 7.70 -1.25
C ALA A 107 4.53 7.93 -0.15
N PHE A 108 3.49 8.71 -0.44
CA PHE A 108 2.38 8.93 0.49
C PHE A 108 1.56 7.68 0.74
N PHE A 109 1.28 6.91 -0.31
CA PHE A 109 0.53 5.65 -0.22
C PHE A 109 1.25 4.64 0.69
N LYS A 110 2.57 4.51 0.55
CA LYS A 110 3.40 3.67 1.45
C LYS A 110 3.36 4.17 2.90
N ALA A 111 3.46 5.48 3.11
CA ALA A 111 3.35 6.06 4.45
C ALA A 111 2.00 5.78 5.13
N MET A 112 0.92 5.69 4.35
CA MET A 112 -0.41 5.32 4.84
C MET A 112 -0.46 3.86 5.33
N ILE A 113 0.05 2.92 4.53
CA ILE A 113 0.11 1.49 4.90
C ILE A 113 0.92 1.32 6.19
N ASP A 114 2.05 2.01 6.30
CA ASP A 114 2.88 1.98 7.49
C ASP A 114 2.17 2.58 8.72
N CYS A 115 1.37 3.62 8.53
CA CYS A 115 0.55 4.22 9.59
C CYS A 115 -0.50 3.23 10.12
N VAL A 116 -1.23 2.58 9.21
CA VAL A 116 -2.25 1.57 9.58
C VAL A 116 -1.59 0.39 10.29
N SER A 117 -0.45 -0.10 9.78
CA SER A 117 0.32 -1.19 10.41
C SER A 117 0.73 -0.84 11.84
N ARG A 118 1.19 0.39 12.09
CA ARG A 118 1.51 0.87 13.44
C ARG A 118 0.26 0.97 14.32
N TYR A 119 -0.83 1.53 13.80
CA TYR A 119 -2.08 1.64 14.54
C TYR A 119 -2.61 0.28 14.97
N VAL A 120 -2.61 -0.72 14.08
CA VAL A 120 -3.01 -2.10 14.43
C VAL A 120 -2.09 -2.68 15.51
N LYS A 121 -0.77 -2.49 15.40
CA LYS A 121 0.19 -2.93 16.42
C LYS A 121 -0.07 -2.26 17.77
N ASP A 122 -0.42 -0.98 17.77
CA ASP A 122 -0.71 -0.24 19.00
C ASP A 122 -2.05 -0.65 19.61
N LEU A 123 -3.07 -0.97 18.80
CA LEU A 123 -4.31 -1.59 19.26
C LEU A 123 -4.07 -2.96 19.89
N GLN A 124 -3.22 -3.78 19.29
CA GLN A 124 -2.84 -5.07 19.87
C GLN A 124 -2.16 -4.88 21.23
N LYS A 125 -1.19 -3.97 21.35
CA LYS A 125 -0.53 -3.64 22.62
C LYS A 125 -1.49 -3.11 23.68
N LYS A 126 -2.46 -2.27 23.29
CA LYS A 126 -3.41 -1.63 24.22
C LYS A 126 -4.55 -2.55 24.67
N THR A 127 -4.94 -3.49 23.82
CA THR A 127 -6.11 -4.36 24.06
C THR A 127 -5.71 -5.73 24.64
N TRP A 128 -4.48 -6.22 24.39
CA TRP A 128 -4.02 -7.55 24.81
C TRP A 128 -2.48 -7.54 25.03
N PHE A 129 -1.94 -7.34 26.24
CA PHE A 129 -1.58 -8.44 27.16
C PHE A 129 -0.89 -7.90 28.44
N PRO A 130 -1.39 -8.27 29.65
CA PRO A 130 -0.60 -9.08 30.58
C PRO A 130 -1.35 -10.39 30.84
N LEU A 131 -1.05 -11.37 30.02
CA LEU A 131 -1.44 -12.76 30.19
C LEU A 131 -0.28 -13.55 29.61
N ASN A 132 0.24 -14.45 30.41
CA ASN A 132 1.31 -15.34 30.03
C ASN A 132 0.74 -16.40 29.05
N TYR A 133 0.31 -15.97 27.87
CA TYR A 133 -0.04 -16.88 26.79
C TYR A 133 1.26 -17.24 26.10
N GLU A 134 1.84 -18.34 26.55
CA GLU A 134 2.78 -19.08 25.72
C GLU A 134 2.07 -19.36 24.40
N VAL A 135 2.43 -18.57 23.40
CA VAL A 135 2.25 -18.90 22.01
C VAL A 135 3.17 -20.10 21.77
N ASP A 136 2.77 -21.29 22.21
CA ASP A 136 3.49 -22.54 21.94
C ASP A 136 3.84 -22.59 20.44
N MET A 137 5.12 -22.54 20.14
CA MET A 137 5.69 -22.29 18.81
C MET A 137 5.49 -23.45 17.82
N LYS A 138 4.42 -24.23 17.99
CA LYS A 138 3.70 -24.89 16.88
C LYS A 138 2.80 -23.90 16.09
N LYS A 139 2.69 -22.65 16.55
CA LYS A 139 1.83 -21.52 16.11
C LYS A 139 2.28 -20.73 14.85
N GLY A 140 3.01 -21.33 13.92
CA GLY A 140 3.23 -20.74 12.59
C GLY A 140 1.96 -20.82 11.72
N THR A 141 1.29 -21.97 11.76
CA THR A 141 0.14 -22.30 10.91
C THR A 141 -1.06 -21.39 11.14
N THR A 142 -1.34 -20.94 12.37
CA THR A 142 -2.52 -20.11 12.66
C THR A 142 -2.41 -18.69 12.08
N LYS A 143 -1.22 -18.08 12.11
CA LYS A 143 -1.00 -16.75 11.50
C LYS A 143 -1.08 -16.82 9.98
N VAL A 144 -0.47 -17.86 9.40
CA VAL A 144 -0.52 -18.12 7.96
C VAL A 144 -1.95 -18.42 7.52
N ALA A 145 -2.69 -19.25 8.25
CA ALA A 145 -4.09 -19.56 7.97
C ALA A 145 -4.98 -18.31 8.02
N LEU A 146 -4.77 -17.42 8.99
CA LEU A 146 -5.50 -16.15 9.07
C LEU A 146 -5.17 -15.22 7.89
N ALA A 147 -3.89 -15.09 7.51
CA ALA A 147 -3.49 -14.30 6.34
C ALA A 147 -4.06 -14.86 5.03
N LEU A 148 -4.02 -16.18 4.85
CA LEU A 148 -4.64 -16.87 3.72
C LEU A 148 -6.16 -16.68 3.70
N GLY A 149 -6.82 -16.72 4.87
CA GLY A 149 -8.25 -16.47 4.98
C GLY A 149 -8.64 -15.06 4.54
N VAL A 150 -7.89 -14.04 4.97
CA VAL A 150 -8.10 -12.65 4.53
C VAL A 150 -7.89 -12.52 3.02
N LEU A 151 -6.84 -13.14 2.47
CA LEU A 151 -6.57 -13.12 1.04
C LEU A 151 -7.71 -13.77 0.22
N ILE A 152 -8.18 -14.95 0.65
CA ILE A 152 -9.30 -15.66 0.00
C ILE A 152 -10.59 -14.83 0.10
N PHE A 153 -10.82 -14.15 1.22
CA PHE A 153 -11.98 -13.27 1.38
C PHE A 153 -11.94 -12.08 0.42
N PHE A 154 -10.81 -11.38 0.31
CA PHE A 154 -10.66 -10.26 -0.62
C PHE A 154 -10.76 -10.70 -2.09
N PHE A 155 -10.14 -11.84 -2.42
CA PHE A 155 -10.26 -12.46 -3.73
C PHE A 155 -11.71 -12.84 -4.06
N GLY A 156 -12.38 -13.57 -3.16
CA GLY A 156 -13.77 -13.98 -3.34
C GLY A 156 -14.71 -12.79 -3.48
N THR A 157 -14.49 -11.72 -2.72
CA THR A 157 -15.26 -10.47 -2.84
C THR A 157 -15.08 -9.84 -4.22
N GLY A 158 -13.85 -9.79 -4.76
CA GLY A 158 -13.57 -9.29 -6.11
C GLY A 158 -14.28 -10.10 -7.20
N VAL A 159 -14.21 -11.42 -7.12
CA VAL A 159 -14.90 -12.33 -8.05
C VAL A 159 -16.42 -12.14 -7.99
N LEU A 160 -16.98 -12.06 -6.78
CA LEU A 160 -18.41 -11.85 -6.58
C LEU A 160 -18.87 -10.51 -7.17
N VAL A 161 -18.15 -9.44 -6.89
CA VAL A 161 -18.46 -8.10 -7.40
C VAL A 161 -18.44 -8.09 -8.93
N LEU A 162 -17.41 -8.65 -9.56
CA LEU A 162 -17.32 -8.69 -11.02
C LEU A 162 -18.42 -9.56 -11.66
N HIS A 163 -18.70 -10.72 -11.07
CA HIS A 163 -19.72 -11.63 -11.59
C HIS A 163 -21.13 -11.02 -11.48
N PHE A 164 -21.46 -10.44 -10.32
CA PHE A 164 -22.81 -9.92 -10.05
C PHE A 164 -23.05 -8.51 -10.60
N LEU A 165 -22.04 -7.62 -10.59
CA LEU A 165 -22.24 -6.25 -11.07
C LEU A 165 -21.94 -6.10 -12.56
N GLU A 166 -20.97 -6.84 -13.09
CA GLU A 166 -20.60 -6.71 -14.51
C GLU A 166 -21.18 -7.82 -15.38
N ASN A 167 -21.92 -8.77 -14.79
CA ASN A 167 -22.44 -9.97 -15.47
C ASN A 167 -21.34 -10.75 -16.23
N SER A 168 -20.11 -10.64 -15.76
CA SER A 168 -18.95 -11.31 -16.38
C SER A 168 -18.98 -12.81 -16.11
N GLY A 169 -18.42 -13.61 -17.02
CA GLY A 169 -18.25 -15.04 -16.80
C GLY A 169 -17.45 -15.32 -15.53
N TRP A 170 -17.66 -16.49 -14.92
CA TRP A 170 -16.93 -16.91 -13.71
C TRP A 170 -15.42 -16.88 -13.94
N ILE A 171 -14.96 -17.35 -15.11
CA ILE A 171 -13.54 -17.37 -15.46
C ILE A 171 -12.96 -15.96 -15.58
N ASP A 172 -13.62 -15.06 -16.30
CA ASP A 172 -13.17 -13.67 -16.48
C ASP A 172 -13.15 -12.90 -15.15
N SER A 173 -14.12 -13.16 -14.28
CA SER A 173 -14.22 -12.56 -12.94
C SER A 173 -13.08 -13.04 -12.04
N THR A 174 -12.79 -14.35 -12.05
CA THR A 174 -11.64 -14.92 -11.31
C THR A 174 -10.31 -14.41 -11.83
N TYR A 175 -10.16 -14.36 -13.15
CA TYR A 175 -8.96 -13.86 -13.81
C TYR A 175 -8.72 -12.38 -13.46
N SER A 176 -9.73 -11.52 -13.66
CA SER A 176 -9.63 -10.08 -13.39
C SER A 176 -9.36 -9.78 -11.92
N SER A 177 -10.01 -10.50 -10.99
CA SER A 177 -9.73 -10.37 -9.55
C SER A 177 -8.31 -10.80 -9.19
N LEU A 178 -7.77 -11.84 -9.82
CA LEU A 178 -6.41 -12.33 -9.55
C LEU A 178 -5.35 -11.34 -10.05
N ILE A 179 -5.49 -10.82 -11.26
CA ILE A 179 -4.53 -9.88 -11.85
C ILE A 179 -4.53 -8.52 -11.13
N SER A 180 -5.64 -8.09 -10.51
CA SER A 180 -5.65 -6.87 -9.70
C SER A 180 -5.10 -7.09 -8.30
N MET A 181 -5.42 -8.22 -7.66
CA MET A 181 -4.84 -8.56 -6.35
C MET A 181 -3.32 -8.74 -6.42
N THR A 182 -2.81 -9.29 -7.52
CA THR A 182 -1.37 -9.41 -7.79
C THR A 182 -0.75 -8.15 -8.39
N THR A 183 -1.53 -7.10 -8.62
CA THR A 183 -1.10 -5.83 -9.25
C THR A 183 -0.47 -5.98 -10.63
N ILE A 184 -0.81 -7.05 -11.37
CA ILE A 184 -0.35 -7.27 -12.75
C ILE A 184 -1.11 -6.35 -13.72
N GLY A 185 -2.44 -6.31 -13.58
CA GLY A 185 -3.33 -5.40 -14.32
C GLY A 185 -3.13 -5.32 -15.84
N TYR A 186 -3.24 -6.45 -16.55
CA TYR A 186 -3.08 -6.50 -18.02
C TYR A 186 -4.00 -5.57 -18.83
N GLY A 187 -5.16 -5.21 -18.27
CA GLY A 187 -6.05 -4.22 -18.89
C GLY A 187 -7.02 -4.74 -19.94
N ASP A 188 -7.02 -6.04 -20.16
CA ASP A 188 -7.92 -6.75 -21.07
C ASP A 188 -9.34 -6.88 -20.49
N VAL A 189 -9.45 -7.05 -19.17
CA VAL A 189 -10.72 -7.03 -18.42
C VAL A 189 -10.66 -5.94 -17.35
N ALA A 190 -11.50 -4.91 -17.49
CA ALA A 190 -11.58 -3.76 -16.61
C ALA A 190 -13.04 -3.39 -16.28
N PHE A 191 -13.23 -2.65 -15.19
CA PHE A 191 -14.56 -2.26 -14.72
C PHE A 191 -15.20 -1.25 -15.66
N LYS A 192 -16.34 -1.62 -16.25
CA LYS A 192 -17.09 -0.80 -17.21
C LYS A 192 -18.27 -0.09 -16.55
N THR A 193 -18.84 -0.69 -15.52
CA THR A 193 -20.04 -0.17 -14.86
C THR A 193 -19.68 0.92 -13.85
N ILE A 194 -20.58 1.89 -13.66
CA ILE A 194 -20.39 2.96 -12.66
C ILE A 194 -20.26 2.37 -11.24
N GLN A 195 -21.08 1.37 -10.94
CA GLN A 195 -21.10 0.69 -9.65
C GLN A 195 -19.83 -0.14 -9.46
N GLY A 196 -19.39 -0.86 -10.50
CA GLY A 196 -18.14 -1.61 -10.50
C GLY A 196 -16.93 -0.71 -10.26
N ARG A 197 -16.86 0.46 -10.90
CA ARG A 197 -15.77 1.42 -10.70
C ARG A 197 -15.70 1.96 -9.28
N LEU A 198 -16.84 2.34 -8.68
CA LEU A 198 -16.88 2.81 -7.29
C LEU A 198 -16.43 1.74 -6.30
N LEU A 199 -16.92 0.51 -6.47
CA LEU A 199 -16.50 -0.61 -5.63
C LEU A 199 -15.03 -0.94 -5.85
N ALA A 200 -14.54 -0.93 -7.08
CA ALA A 200 -13.13 -1.12 -7.39
C ALA A 200 -12.25 -0.06 -6.71
N THR A 201 -12.65 1.21 -6.71
CA THR A 201 -11.93 2.28 -6.00
C THR A 201 -11.79 1.98 -4.52
N ILE A 202 -12.84 1.48 -3.87
CA ILE A 202 -12.78 1.12 -2.44
C ILE A 202 -11.93 -0.15 -2.27
N TRP A 203 -12.24 -1.20 -3.01
CA TRP A 203 -11.61 -2.51 -2.91
C TRP A 203 -10.10 -2.47 -3.15
N LEU A 204 -9.63 -1.76 -4.19
CA LEU A 204 -8.22 -1.62 -4.53
C LEU A 204 -7.41 -0.80 -3.50
N LEU A 205 -8.06 0.05 -2.71
CA LEU A 205 -7.39 0.76 -1.61
C LEU A 205 -7.19 -0.15 -0.38
N PHE A 206 -8.12 -1.08 -0.16
CA PHE A 206 -8.11 -1.96 1.01
C PHE A 206 -7.33 -3.27 0.81
N GLN A 207 -6.99 -3.64 -0.43
CA GLN A 207 -6.30 -4.90 -0.72
C GLN A 207 -4.81 -4.94 -0.32
N HIS A 208 -4.24 -3.80 0.09
CA HIS A 208 -2.82 -3.61 0.46
C HIS A 208 -2.63 -3.53 1.97
#